data_AF-A0A2T5B151-F1
#
_entry.id   AF-A0A2T5B151-F1
#
_cell.length_a   1.000
_cell.length_b   1.000
_cell.length_c   1.000
_cell.angle_alpha   90.00
_cell.angle_beta   90.00
_cell.angle_gamma   90.00
#
_symmetry.space_group_name_H-M   'P 1'
#
loop_
_entity.id
_entity.type
_entity.pdbx_description
1 polymer ?
#
loop_
_entity_poly.entity_id
_entity_poly.type
_entity_poly.pdbx_seq_one_letter_code
_entity_poly.pdbx_strand_id
1 'polypeptide(L)' 'MRLFECGTLVPGCEWHTRADSDAEVVRRVVEHMRDTHGETVVRENMIENIKARIVDEPRMENAENVT' A
#
# COMPACT_ATOMS: atom_id res chain seq x y z
N MET A 1 -5.64 8.76 5.39
CA MET A 1 -5.54 7.29 5.24
C MET A 1 -4.32 7.01 4.39
N ARG A 2 -3.68 5.84 4.51
CA ARG A 2 -2.47 5.50 3.77
C ARG A 2 -2.83 4.58 2.61
N LEU A 3 -2.44 4.96 1.39
CA LEU A 3 -2.71 4.21 0.16
C LEU A 3 -1.39 3.75 -0.46
N PHE A 4 -1.39 2.52 -0.99
CA PHE A 4 -0.30 1.98 -1.79
C PHE A 4 -0.84 1.26 -3.02
N GLU A 5 -0.16 1.46 -4.15
CA GLU A 5 -0.49 0.85 -5.44
C GLU A 5 0.71 0.03 -5.93
N CYS A 6 0.54 -1.29 -6.04
CA CYS A 6 1.63 -2.20 -6.43
C CYS A 6 2.13 -1.90 -7.84
N GLY A 7 1.28 -1.42 -8.75
CA GLY A 7 1.66 -1.00 -10.10
C GLY A 7 2.77 0.06 -10.15
N THR A 8 2.98 0.82 -9.08
CA THR A 8 4.07 1.81 -8.94
C THR A 8 5.43 1.18 -8.59
N LEU A 9 5.42 -0.08 -8.16
CA LEU A 9 6.60 -0.87 -7.83
C LEU A 9 6.82 -2.01 -8.84
N VAL A 10 5.77 -2.75 -9.18
CA VAL A 10 5.77 -3.88 -10.10
C VAL A 10 4.88 -3.53 -11.31
N PRO A 11 5.46 -3.20 -12.48
CA PRO A 11 4.69 -2.86 -13.66
C PRO A 11 3.72 -3.99 -14.06
N GLY A 12 2.45 -3.63 -14.30
CA GLY A 12 1.41 -4.59 -14.68
C GLY A 12 0.66 -5.23 -13.51
N CYS A 13 0.98 -4.87 -12.26
CA CYS A 13 0.19 -5.28 -11.10
C CYS A 13 -0.91 -4.25 -10.78
N GLU A 14 -2.17 -4.69 -10.77
CA GLU A 14 -3.34 -3.84 -10.47
C GLU A 14 -3.70 -3.82 -8.97
N TRP A 15 -2.95 -4.55 -8.14
CA TRP A 15 -3.26 -4.66 -6.72
C TRP A 15 -2.96 -3.35 -5.98
N HIS A 16 -3.86 -2.95 -5.09
CA HIS A 16 -3.73 -1.77 -4.24
C HIS A 16 -4.29 -2.05 -2.84
N THR A 17 -3.83 -1.31 -1.84
CA THR A 17 -4.32 -1.42 -0.46
C THR A 17 -4.36 -0.09 0.25
N ARG A 18 -5.28 0.04 1.21
CA ARG A 18 -5.43 1.22 2.07
C ARG A 18 -5.55 0.82 3.54
N ALA A 19 -4.92 1.59 4.43
CA ALA A 19 -4.95 1.37 5.86
C ALA A 19 -4.75 2.66 6.66
N ASP A 20 -4.99 2.63 7.96
CA ASP A 20 -4.78 3.78 8.84
C ASP A 20 -3.31 4.07 9.17
N SER A 21 -2.39 3.16 8.82
CA SER A 21 -0.97 3.27 9.15
C SER A 21 -0.06 2.61 8.13
N ASP A 22 1.12 3.20 7.93
CA ASP A 22 2.15 2.67 7.03
C ASP A 22 2.56 1.25 7.38
N ALA A 23 2.63 0.93 8.68
CA ALA A 23 2.98 -0.42 9.14
C ALA A 23 1.98 -1.48 8.62
N GLU A 24 0.69 -1.15 8.60
CA GLU A 24 -0.35 -2.05 8.11
C GLU A 24 -0.31 -2.17 6.58
N VAL A 25 -0.10 -1.04 5.88
CA VAL A 25 0.12 -1.05 4.43
C VAL A 25 1.32 -1.93 4.09
N VAL A 26 2.48 -1.69 4.68
CA VAL A 26 3.73 -2.45 4.46
C VAL A 26 3.50 -3.94 4.70
N ARG A 27 2.82 -4.32 5.79
CA ARG A 27 2.51 -5.72 6.09
C ARG A 27 1.74 -6.38 4.93
N ARG A 28 0.67 -5.72 4.44
CA ARG A 28 -0.16 -6.25 3.35
C ARG A 28 0.60 -6.31 2.03
N VAL A 29 1.43 -5.32 1.73
CA VAL A 29 2.28 -5.32 0.54
C VAL A 29 3.26 -6.50 0.59
N VAL A 30 3.93 -6.72 1.72
CA VAL A 30 4.87 -7.83 1.88
C VAL A 30 4.19 -9.19 1.71
N GLU A 31 2.98 -9.35 2.24
CA GLU A 31 2.19 -10.57 2.07
C GLU A 31 1.82 -10.78 0.58
N HIS A 32 1.33 -9.74 -0.09
CA HIS A 32 1.03 -9.78 -1.52
C HIS A 32 2.26 -10.09 -2.38
N MET A 33 3.42 -9.50 -2.08
CA MET A 33 4.68 -9.78 -2.78
C MET A 33 5.08 -11.25 -2.70
N ARG A 34 4.83 -11.90 -1.54
CA ARG A 34 5.11 -13.33 -1.35
C ARG A 34 4.15 -14.20 -2.13
N ASP A 35 2.86 -13.90 -2.07
CA ASP A 35 1.80 -14.75 -2.64
C ASP A 35 1.68 -14.59 -4.17
N THR A 36 1.70 -13.35 -4.66
CA THR A 36 1.44 -13.04 -6.08
C THR A 36 2.72 -12.96 -6.91
N HIS A 37 3.82 -12.46 -6.35
CA HIS A 37 5.07 -12.26 -7.08
C HIS A 37 6.14 -13.32 -6.76
N GLY A 38 5.88 -14.22 -5.81
CA GLY A 38 6.83 -15.25 -5.39
C GLY A 38 8.06 -14.68 -4.67
N GLU A 39 7.99 -13.44 -4.18
CA GLU A 39 9.10 -12.76 -3.53
C GLU A 39 9.28 -13.28 -2.11
N THR A 40 10.09 -14.33 -1.97
CA THR A 40 10.31 -15.02 -0.70
C THR A 40 11.30 -14.29 0.22
N VAL A 41 12.12 -13.39 -0.33
CA VAL A 41 13.15 -12.64 0.42
C VAL A 41 12.90 -11.14 0.32
N VAL A 42 12.25 -10.59 1.34
CA VAL A 42 12.02 -9.14 1.44
C VAL A 42 13.19 -8.49 2.18
N ARG A 43 14.03 -7.75 1.44
CA ARG A 43 15.15 -6.99 2.00
C ARG A 43 14.71 -5.65 2.57
N GLU A 44 15.49 -5.08 3.48
CA GLU A 44 15.22 -3.75 4.06
C GLU A 44 15.06 -2.67 2.98
N ASN A 45 15.90 -2.69 1.94
CA ASN A 45 15.79 -1.74 0.84
C ASN A 45 14.44 -1.83 0.08
N MET A 46 13.83 -3.01 0.02
CA MET A 46 12.50 -3.18 -0.57
C MET A 46 11.42 -2.55 0.31
N ILE A 47 11.53 -2.70 1.63
CA ILE A 47 10.63 -2.06 2.60
C ILE A 47 10.70 -0.53 2.47
N GLU A 48 11.90 0.03 2.36
CA GLU A 48 12.09 1.46 2.17
C GLU A 48 11.49 1.93 0.83
N ASN A 49 11.65 1.15 -0.24
CA ASN A 49 11.01 1.40 -1.52
C ASN A 49 9.48 1.38 -1.46
N ILE A 50 8.91 0.45 -0.67
CA ILE A 50 7.46 0.36 -0.45
C ILE A 50 6.98 1.62 0.29
N LYS A 51 7.64 1.96 1.42
CA LYS A 51 7.28 3.14 2.22
C LYS A 51 7.33 4.44 1.43
N ALA A 52 8.34 4.62 0.59
CA ALA A 52 8.49 5.80 -0.26
C ALA A 52 7.35 5.98 -1.28
N ARG A 53 6.58 4.93 -1.55
CA ARG A 53 5.44 4.93 -2.48
C ARG A 53 4.08 4.95 -1.77
N ILE A 54 4.06 4.95 -0.44
CA ILE A 54 2.82 5.12 0.32
C ILE A 54 2.44 6.60 0.27
N VAL A 55 1.24 6.88 -0.21
CA VAL A 55 0.69 8.24 -0.27
C VAL A 55 -0.35 8.46 0.81
N ASP A 56 -0.45 9.69 1.30
CA ASP A 56 -1.57 10.08 2.14
C ASP A 56 -2.79 10.32 1.24
N GLU A 57 -3.76 9.42 1.37
CA GLU A 57 -5.09 9.61 0.82
C GLU A 57 -5.87 10.48 1.82
N PRO A 58 -6.24 11.72 1.45
CA PRO A 58 -7.08 12.53 2.31
C PRO A 58 -8.37 11.76 2.54
N ARG A 59 -8.68 11.49 3.82
CA ARG A 59 -9.97 10.93 4.20
C ARG A 59 -10.99 11.96 3.76
N MET A 60 -11.68 11.74 2.64
CA MET A 60 -12.84 12.53 2.30
C MET A 60 -13.93 12.20 3.32
N GLU A 61 -13.89 12.88 4.46
CA GLU A 61 -15.01 12.99 5.38
C GLU A 61 -15.99 13.98 4.76
N ASN A 62 -16.88 13.52 3.88
CA ASN A 62 -17.98 14.37 3.41
C ASN A 62 -19.29 13.58 3.32
N ALA A 63 -20.34 14.21 3.86
CA ALA A 63 -21.78 13.98 3.69
C ALA A 63 -22.54 13.20 4.79
N GLU A 64 -22.62 13.75 6.00
CA GLU A 64 -23.86 13.71 6.79
C GLU A 64 -24.13 15.06 7.48
N ASN A 65 -24.39 16.09 6.69
CA ASN A 65 -25.21 17.21 7.17
C ASN A 65 -26.04 17.75 6.00
N VAL A 66 -27.08 17.00 5.64
CA VAL A 66 -28.25 17.54 4.95
C VAL A 66 -29.29 17.79 6.05
N THR A 67 -29.40 19.06 6.43
CA THR A 67 -30.53 19.62 7.19
C THR A 67 -31.83 19.48 6.40
#